data_AF-A0A7S1T325-F1
#
_entry.id   AF-A0A7S1T325-F1
#
_cell.length_a   1.000
_cell.length_b   1.000
_cell.length_c   1.000
_cell.angle_alpha   90.00
_cell.angle_beta   90.00
_cell.angle_gamma   90.00
#
_symmetry.space_group_name_H-M   'P 1'
#
loop_
_entity.id
_entity.type
_entity.pdbx_description
1 polymer ?
#
loop_
_entity_poly.entity_id
_entity_poly.type
_entity_poly.pdbx_seq_one_letter_code
_entity_poly.pdbx_strand_id
1 'polypeptide(L)'
;QAVKEALQSVKRSSRASSIRDAAGPEGLGAALEQYQAMLAHYEDFRQKKAYAKLLKLQAYQNALPIAPFEKHIVEALSKHQVIVLAGDTGCGKSTQLPQFLMRAGYDKIAVTQPRRISAMSLCRRVSYETLNEHGDEVAYQIRFDSSRGRGTKVTFMTEGILLRRLAGDPDLRDFDCIVLDEVHERHLSTDFLLALLRAIVMQRPALRVVLMSATINVSAYSNYFGGVPIISVPGRLHPINVMYLPPPPNPSCGGRGRGSFAGEGGGGAGKRSREEANERVAKGGRRTIERIAPEPYVNVLRRIDTEVSRGERGDVLVFLSGMDDISAVADALEEYAAQTKRWVVLKLHSSLAMEDQDRVFDVAEAGVRKVILSTNIAETSVTIDGIRFVVDSGRCKEMLFDYAG
;
A
#
# COMPACT_ATOMS: atom_id res chain seq x y z
N GLN A 1 -32.36 9.14 -21.17
CA GLN A 1 -33.15 8.10 -20.47
C GLN A 1 -33.34 8.43 -18.99
N ALA A 2 -32.26 8.58 -18.21
CA ALA A 2 -32.30 8.85 -16.76
C ALA A 2 -33.11 10.11 -16.34
N VAL A 3 -33.04 11.20 -17.11
CA VAL A 3 -33.85 12.41 -16.86
C VAL A 3 -35.36 12.14 -17.03
N LYS A 4 -35.76 11.32 -18.02
CA LYS A 4 -37.17 10.91 -18.21
C LYS A 4 -37.67 10.00 -17.08
N GLU A 5 -36.80 9.13 -16.56
CA GLU A 5 -37.10 8.23 -15.45
C GLU A 5 -37.20 8.98 -14.10
N ALA A 6 -36.32 9.95 -13.86
CA ALA A 6 -36.39 10.86 -12.71
C ALA A 6 -37.65 11.75 -12.75
N LEU A 7 -38.05 12.23 -13.94
CA LEU A 7 -39.30 12.96 -14.13
C LEU A 7 -40.54 12.08 -13.89
N GLN A 8 -40.47 10.79 -14.21
CA GLN A 8 -41.54 9.83 -13.93
C GLN A 8 -41.62 9.46 -12.44
N SER A 9 -40.50 9.42 -11.71
CA SER A 9 -40.50 9.14 -10.27
C SER A 9 -41.01 10.33 -9.45
N VAL A 10 -40.70 11.57 -9.85
CA VAL A 10 -41.26 12.79 -9.24
C VAL A 10 -42.77 12.87 -9.45
N LYS A 11 -43.28 12.45 -10.63
CA LYS A 11 -44.74 12.36 -10.89
C LYS A 11 -45.47 11.31 -10.05
N ARG A 12 -44.76 10.31 -9.50
CA ARG A 12 -45.32 9.22 -8.69
C ARG A 12 -45.21 9.46 -7.17
N SER A 13 -44.48 10.50 -6.75
CA SER A 13 -44.32 10.86 -5.34
C SER A 13 -45.55 11.59 -4.79
N SER A 14 -46.03 11.19 -3.61
CA SER A 14 -47.17 11.80 -2.89
C SER A 14 -46.95 13.26 -2.45
N ARG A 15 -45.75 13.82 -2.67
CA ARG A 15 -45.46 15.27 -2.52
C ARG A 15 -45.85 16.12 -3.74
N ALA A 16 -46.18 15.50 -4.88
CA ALA A 16 -46.58 16.22 -6.10
C ALA A 16 -48.00 16.80 -6.01
N SER A 17 -48.86 16.29 -5.12
CA SER A 17 -50.18 16.90 -4.84
C SER A 17 -50.05 18.25 -4.15
N SER A 18 -49.15 18.37 -3.16
CA SER A 18 -48.94 19.63 -2.42
C SER A 18 -48.34 20.76 -3.25
N ILE A 19 -47.69 20.46 -4.38
CA ILE A 19 -47.15 21.47 -5.32
C ILE A 19 -48.22 21.89 -6.34
N ARG A 20 -49.12 20.97 -6.74
CA ARG A 20 -50.24 21.27 -7.64
C ARG A 20 -51.29 22.17 -7.00
N ASP A 21 -51.52 22.03 -5.69
CA ASP A 21 -52.55 22.80 -4.99
C ASP A 21 -52.09 24.25 -4.65
N ALA A 22 -50.79 24.55 -4.77
CA ALA A 22 -50.21 25.86 -4.43
C ALA A 22 -49.87 26.74 -5.64
N ALA A 23 -49.82 26.20 -6.86
CA ALA A 23 -49.48 26.93 -8.07
C ALA A 23 -50.45 26.55 -9.20
N GLY A 24 -51.16 27.54 -9.75
CA GLY A 24 -52.03 27.34 -10.91
C GLY A 24 -51.29 26.77 -12.13
N PRO A 25 -52.00 26.38 -13.21
CA PRO A 25 -51.40 25.72 -14.39
C PRO A 25 -50.20 26.46 -15.01
N GLU A 26 -50.15 27.80 -14.90
CA GLU A 26 -49.00 28.62 -15.34
C GLU A 26 -47.79 28.52 -14.40
N GLY A 27 -48.00 28.39 -13.08
CA GLY A 27 -46.92 28.26 -12.10
C GLY A 27 -46.23 26.89 -12.11
N LEU A 28 -46.95 25.84 -12.51
CA LEU A 28 -46.35 24.51 -12.70
C LEU A 28 -45.38 24.47 -13.90
N GLY A 29 -45.67 25.23 -14.97
CA GLY A 29 -44.79 25.37 -16.13
C GLY A 29 -43.48 26.07 -15.77
N ALA A 30 -43.57 27.22 -15.10
CA ALA A 30 -42.39 27.96 -14.63
C ALA A 30 -41.54 27.16 -13.63
N ALA A 31 -42.18 26.42 -12.71
CA ALA A 31 -41.47 25.54 -11.79
C ALA A 31 -40.75 24.40 -12.52
N LEU A 32 -41.37 23.79 -13.53
CA LEU A 32 -40.76 22.74 -14.34
C LEU A 32 -39.55 23.25 -15.14
N GLU A 33 -39.62 24.45 -15.69
CA GLU A 33 -38.48 25.09 -16.37
C GLU A 33 -37.32 25.36 -15.40
N GLN A 34 -37.60 25.85 -14.20
CA GLN A 34 -36.59 26.03 -13.15
C GLN A 34 -35.94 24.70 -12.74
N TYR A 35 -36.73 23.63 -12.58
CA TYR A 35 -36.20 22.29 -12.28
C TYR A 35 -35.33 21.74 -13.42
N GLN A 36 -35.73 21.94 -14.67
CA GLN A 36 -34.93 21.53 -15.84
C GLN A 36 -33.61 22.30 -15.91
N ALA A 37 -33.63 23.61 -15.68
CA ALA A 37 -32.41 24.41 -15.60
C ALA A 37 -31.50 23.95 -14.44
N MET A 38 -32.06 23.65 -13.27
CA MET A 38 -31.29 23.14 -12.12
C MET A 38 -30.65 21.78 -12.41
N LEU A 39 -31.38 20.87 -13.07
CA LEU A 39 -30.83 19.58 -13.50
C LEU A 39 -29.71 19.76 -14.54
N ALA A 40 -29.88 20.65 -15.52
CA ALA A 40 -28.86 20.96 -16.51
C ALA A 40 -27.59 21.54 -15.86
N HIS A 41 -27.74 22.46 -14.90
CA HIS A 41 -26.62 23.00 -14.12
C HIS A 41 -25.94 21.92 -13.25
N TYR A 42 -26.71 21.00 -12.67
CA TYR A 42 -26.15 19.90 -11.90
C TYR A 42 -25.40 18.90 -12.78
N GLU A 43 -25.93 18.58 -13.98
CA GLU A 43 -25.23 17.76 -14.97
C GLU A 43 -23.94 18.42 -15.45
N ASP A 44 -23.97 19.70 -15.79
CA ASP A 44 -22.78 20.50 -16.15
C ASP A 44 -21.74 20.51 -15.01
N PHE A 45 -22.18 20.74 -13.77
CA PHE A 45 -21.31 20.65 -12.59
C PHE A 45 -20.66 19.27 -12.44
N ARG A 46 -21.45 18.19 -12.59
CA ARG A 46 -20.92 16.81 -12.54
C ARG A 46 -19.92 16.54 -13.65
N GLN A 47 -20.21 16.98 -14.88
CA GLN A 47 -19.31 16.83 -16.03
C GLN A 47 -18.00 17.59 -15.82
N LYS A 48 -18.06 18.86 -15.40
CA LYS A 48 -16.88 19.68 -15.06
C LYS A 48 -16.04 19.03 -13.96
N LYS A 49 -16.68 18.52 -12.90
CA LYS A 49 -15.98 17.83 -11.80
C LYS A 49 -15.31 16.55 -12.27
N ALA A 50 -15.99 15.74 -13.09
CA ALA A 50 -15.44 14.51 -13.66
C ALA A 50 -14.27 14.80 -14.61
N TYR A 51 -14.40 15.81 -15.49
CA TYR A 51 -13.36 16.23 -16.41
C TYR A 51 -12.12 16.76 -15.68
N ALA A 52 -12.32 17.59 -14.65
CA ALA A 52 -11.22 18.07 -13.81
C ALA A 52 -10.51 16.92 -13.06
N LYS A 53 -11.26 15.92 -12.58
CA LYS A 53 -10.71 14.70 -11.97
C LYS A 53 -9.86 13.94 -13.00
N LEU A 54 -10.38 13.74 -14.21
CA LEU A 54 -9.69 13.04 -15.30
C LEU A 54 -8.38 13.73 -15.70
N LEU A 55 -8.38 15.06 -15.86
CA LEU A 55 -7.17 15.82 -16.18
C LEU A 55 -6.09 15.69 -15.09
N LYS A 56 -6.49 15.77 -13.82
CA LYS A 56 -5.57 15.59 -12.68
C LYS A 56 -4.98 14.18 -12.66
N LEU A 57 -5.81 13.17 -12.89
CA LEU A 57 -5.38 11.77 -12.96
C LEU A 57 -4.38 11.55 -14.10
N GLN A 58 -4.69 12.03 -15.30
CA GLN A 58 -3.79 11.91 -16.45
C GLN A 58 -2.46 12.62 -16.20
N ALA A 59 -2.47 13.83 -15.64
CA ALA A 59 -1.25 14.54 -15.29
C ALA A 59 -0.40 13.76 -14.27
N TYR A 60 -1.04 13.18 -13.25
CA TYR A 60 -0.36 12.33 -12.26
C TYR A 60 0.24 11.07 -12.88
N GLN A 61 -0.55 10.34 -13.69
CA GLN A 61 -0.10 9.10 -14.34
C GLN A 61 1.05 9.35 -15.30
N ASN A 62 0.95 10.38 -16.14
CA ASN A 62 2.02 10.77 -17.08
C ASN A 62 3.29 11.23 -16.37
N ALA A 63 3.17 11.71 -15.12
CA ALA A 63 4.33 12.06 -14.32
C ALA A 63 5.00 10.84 -13.68
N LEU A 64 4.42 9.65 -13.66
CA LEU A 64 5.06 8.48 -13.05
C LEU A 64 6.24 7.97 -13.90
N PRO A 65 7.34 7.49 -13.28
CA PRO A 65 8.51 7.00 -14.03
C PRO A 65 8.22 5.84 -14.99
N ILE A 66 7.21 5.01 -14.70
CA ILE A 66 6.80 3.90 -15.55
C ILE A 66 6.05 4.34 -16.82
N ALA A 67 5.44 5.53 -16.83
CA ALA A 67 4.60 6.01 -17.94
C ALA A 67 5.27 5.92 -19.33
N PRO A 68 6.51 6.41 -19.53
CA PRO A 68 7.18 6.31 -20.84
C PRO A 68 7.46 4.87 -21.29
N PHE A 69 7.37 3.88 -20.40
CA PHE A 69 7.64 2.47 -20.71
C PHE A 69 6.40 1.69 -21.16
N GLU A 70 5.19 2.28 -21.16
CA GLU A 70 3.94 1.59 -21.51
C GLU A 70 4.05 0.82 -22.84
N LYS A 71 4.46 1.50 -23.91
CA LYS A 71 4.60 0.88 -25.24
C LYS A 71 5.63 -0.25 -25.25
N HIS A 72 6.78 -0.03 -24.63
CA HIS A 72 7.85 -1.03 -24.57
C HIS A 72 7.41 -2.28 -23.80
N ILE A 73 6.67 -2.13 -22.69
CA ILE A 73 6.13 -3.24 -21.90
C ILE A 73 5.14 -4.07 -22.72
N VAL A 74 4.18 -3.41 -23.38
CA VAL A 74 3.16 -4.10 -24.19
C VAL A 74 3.79 -4.79 -25.40
N GLU A 75 4.74 -4.14 -26.08
CA GLU A 75 5.48 -4.74 -27.19
C GLU A 75 6.30 -5.95 -26.74
N ALA A 76 6.99 -5.87 -25.60
CA ALA A 76 7.72 -7.00 -25.04
C ALA A 76 6.77 -8.17 -24.73
N LEU A 77 5.58 -7.91 -24.17
CA LEU A 77 4.56 -8.92 -23.90
C LEU A 77 3.89 -9.49 -25.13
N SER A 78 3.99 -8.85 -26.30
CA SER A 78 3.57 -9.47 -27.57
C SER A 78 4.60 -10.50 -28.06
N LYS A 79 5.90 -10.21 -27.88
CA LYS A 79 7.04 -11.00 -28.38
C LYS A 79 7.48 -12.11 -27.43
N HIS A 80 7.33 -11.89 -26.12
CA HIS A 80 7.82 -12.77 -25.07
C HIS A 80 6.66 -13.20 -24.17
N GLN A 81 6.63 -14.47 -23.82
CA GLN A 81 5.59 -15.03 -22.98
C GLN A 81 5.74 -14.59 -21.52
N VAL A 82 6.97 -14.43 -21.07
CA VAL A 82 7.32 -13.99 -19.72
C VAL A 82 8.26 -12.78 -19.82
N ILE A 83 8.04 -11.77 -18.98
CA ILE A 83 8.95 -10.63 -18.83
C ILE A 83 9.21 -10.35 -17.34
N VAL A 84 10.34 -9.72 -17.03
CA VAL A 84 10.62 -9.17 -15.70
C VAL A 84 10.56 -7.64 -15.78
N LEU A 85 9.70 -7.04 -14.95
CA LEU A 85 9.58 -5.59 -14.80
C LEU A 85 10.22 -5.16 -13.47
N ALA A 86 11.39 -4.55 -13.57
CA ALA A 86 12.16 -4.04 -12.45
C ALA A 86 11.93 -2.53 -12.26
N GLY A 87 11.93 -2.04 -11.03
CA GLY A 87 12.02 -0.61 -10.76
C GLY A 87 11.68 -0.29 -9.32
N ASP A 88 12.19 0.81 -8.77
CA ASP A 88 12.07 1.12 -7.34
C ASP A 88 10.61 1.25 -6.85
N THR A 89 10.41 1.25 -5.53
CA THR A 89 9.11 1.58 -4.94
C THR A 89 8.68 2.99 -5.38
N GLY A 90 7.38 3.18 -5.62
CA GLY A 90 6.83 4.45 -6.07
C GLY A 90 7.00 4.76 -7.56
N CYS A 91 7.66 3.92 -8.37
CA CYS A 91 7.76 4.16 -9.82
C CYS A 91 6.46 3.90 -10.60
N GLY A 92 5.47 3.26 -9.97
CA GLY A 92 4.11 3.06 -10.51
C GLY A 92 3.78 1.66 -11.03
N LYS A 93 4.65 0.65 -10.85
CA LYS A 93 4.45 -0.74 -11.34
C LYS A 93 3.06 -1.30 -11.00
N SER A 94 2.75 -1.39 -9.71
CA SER A 94 1.56 -2.07 -9.20
C SER A 94 0.24 -1.37 -9.56
N THR A 95 0.26 -0.07 -9.82
CA THR A 95 -0.93 0.71 -10.20
C THR A 95 -1.08 0.86 -11.71
N GLN A 96 0.01 1.08 -12.45
CA GLN A 96 -0.04 1.41 -13.88
C GLN A 96 0.01 0.18 -14.78
N LEU A 97 0.79 -0.86 -14.45
CA LEU A 97 0.90 -2.04 -15.31
C LEU A 97 -0.48 -2.68 -15.60
N PRO A 98 -1.37 -2.92 -14.61
CA PRO A 98 -2.68 -3.49 -14.89
C PRO A 98 -3.50 -2.62 -15.87
N GLN A 99 -3.38 -1.30 -15.77
CA GLN A 99 -4.05 -0.36 -16.68
C GLN A 99 -3.47 -0.41 -18.10
N PHE A 100 -2.16 -0.59 -18.24
CA PHE A 100 -1.50 -0.76 -19.53
C PHE A 100 -1.99 -2.03 -20.22
N LEU A 101 -2.09 -3.12 -19.46
CA LEU A 101 -2.62 -4.40 -19.94
C LEU A 101 -4.09 -4.26 -20.38
N MET A 102 -4.94 -3.61 -19.58
CA MET A 102 -6.33 -3.35 -19.97
C MET A 102 -6.42 -2.57 -21.29
N ARG A 103 -5.62 -1.51 -21.45
CA ARG A 103 -5.59 -0.72 -22.69
C ARG A 103 -5.04 -1.50 -23.89
N ALA A 104 -4.15 -2.46 -23.64
CA ALA A 104 -3.62 -3.36 -24.66
C ALA A 104 -4.61 -4.49 -25.04
N GLY A 105 -5.78 -4.57 -24.40
CA GLY A 105 -6.84 -5.53 -24.73
C GLY A 105 -6.77 -6.84 -23.95
N TYR A 106 -6.00 -6.92 -22.86
CA TYR A 106 -6.09 -8.04 -21.92
C TYR A 106 -7.34 -7.87 -21.06
N ASP A 107 -8.14 -8.94 -20.97
CA ASP A 107 -9.46 -8.92 -20.34
C ASP A 107 -9.55 -9.89 -19.15
N LYS A 108 -8.50 -10.66 -18.86
CA LYS A 108 -8.49 -11.61 -17.73
C LYS A 108 -7.14 -11.60 -17.01
N ILE A 109 -6.87 -10.47 -16.37
CA ILE A 109 -5.61 -10.17 -15.70
C ILE A 109 -5.70 -10.56 -14.22
N ALA A 110 -4.83 -11.46 -13.76
CA ALA A 110 -4.60 -11.70 -12.34
C ALA A 110 -3.39 -10.90 -11.86
N VAL A 111 -3.53 -10.16 -10.76
CA VAL A 111 -2.40 -9.49 -10.11
C VAL A 111 -2.29 -10.01 -8.68
N THR A 112 -1.22 -10.74 -8.38
CA THR A 112 -1.01 -11.25 -7.03
C THR A 112 -0.37 -10.22 -6.13
N GLN A 113 -0.72 -10.28 -4.86
CA GLN A 113 -0.13 -9.47 -3.79
C GLN A 113 0.18 -10.37 -2.59
N PRO A 114 1.26 -10.09 -1.85
CA PRO A 114 1.62 -10.89 -0.67
C PRO A 114 0.60 -10.71 0.48
N ARG A 115 -0.05 -9.55 0.55
CA ARG A 115 -0.94 -9.16 1.66
C ARG A 115 -2.35 -8.83 1.18
N ARG A 116 -3.35 -9.13 2.02
CA ARG A 116 -4.77 -8.84 1.76
C ARG A 116 -5.02 -7.34 1.57
N ILE A 117 -4.46 -6.52 2.45
CA ILE A 117 -4.60 -5.05 2.39
C ILE A 117 -3.99 -4.47 1.11
N SER A 118 -2.88 -5.01 0.63
CA SER A 118 -2.26 -4.58 -0.63
C SER A 118 -3.15 -4.89 -1.83
N ALA A 119 -3.73 -6.10 -1.89
CA ALA A 119 -4.70 -6.45 -2.94
C ALA A 119 -5.92 -5.50 -2.95
N MET A 120 -6.49 -5.20 -1.79
CA MET A 120 -7.66 -4.32 -1.69
C MET A 120 -7.34 -2.86 -1.98
N SER A 121 -6.24 -2.33 -1.43
CA SER A 121 -5.83 -0.95 -1.64
C SER A 121 -5.44 -0.69 -3.09
N LEU A 122 -4.72 -1.60 -3.74
CA LEU A 122 -4.41 -1.50 -5.17
C LEU A 122 -5.67 -1.63 -6.03
N CYS A 123 -6.59 -2.53 -5.70
CA CYS A 123 -7.90 -2.59 -6.37
C CYS A 123 -8.61 -1.24 -6.29
N ARG A 124 -8.77 -0.66 -5.09
CA ARG A 124 -9.41 0.65 -4.92
C ARG A 124 -8.69 1.76 -5.69
N ARG A 125 -7.35 1.76 -5.64
CA ARG A 125 -6.55 2.78 -6.32
C ARG A 125 -6.70 2.69 -7.84
N VAL A 126 -6.63 1.48 -8.40
CA VAL A 126 -6.78 1.28 -9.85
C VAL A 126 -8.22 1.52 -10.29
N SER A 127 -9.23 1.15 -9.50
CA SER A 127 -10.63 1.55 -9.73
C SER A 127 -10.80 3.08 -9.72
N TYR A 128 -10.17 3.79 -8.78
CA TYR A 128 -10.17 5.27 -8.74
C TYR A 128 -9.55 5.89 -10.00
N GLU A 129 -8.37 5.39 -10.38
CA GLU A 129 -7.59 5.92 -11.49
C GLU A 129 -8.21 5.63 -12.87
N THR A 130 -8.94 4.53 -13.00
CA THR A 130 -9.65 4.14 -14.23
C THR A 130 -11.09 4.67 -14.27
N LEU A 131 -11.51 5.48 -13.29
CA LEU A 131 -12.89 5.97 -13.12
C LEU A 131 -13.93 4.83 -12.99
N ASN A 132 -13.50 3.67 -12.51
CA ASN A 132 -14.29 2.46 -12.26
C ASN A 132 -14.61 2.26 -10.77
N GLU A 133 -14.64 3.30 -9.95
CA GLU A 133 -14.97 3.21 -8.50
C GLU A 133 -16.33 2.54 -8.22
N HIS A 134 -17.26 2.66 -9.18
CA HIS A 134 -18.58 2.03 -9.15
C HIS A 134 -18.78 1.03 -10.30
N GLY A 135 -17.69 0.69 -11.01
CA GLY A 135 -17.69 -0.30 -12.10
C GLY A 135 -17.38 -1.70 -11.60
N ASP A 136 -17.42 -2.68 -12.49
CA ASP A 136 -17.11 -4.08 -12.20
C ASP A 136 -15.84 -4.60 -12.92
N GLU A 137 -15.14 -3.74 -13.67
CA GLU A 137 -13.94 -4.08 -14.44
C GLU A 137 -12.71 -4.39 -13.58
N VAL A 138 -12.60 -3.76 -12.41
CA VAL A 138 -11.47 -3.92 -11.49
C VAL A 138 -12.01 -4.44 -10.16
N ALA A 139 -11.53 -5.60 -9.74
CA ALA A 139 -11.99 -6.26 -8.54
C ALA A 139 -10.83 -6.82 -7.71
N TYR A 140 -11.12 -7.20 -6.46
CA TYR A 140 -10.23 -8.01 -5.66
C TYR A 140 -10.85 -9.37 -5.31
N GLN A 141 -9.99 -10.32 -4.97
CA GLN A 141 -10.37 -11.61 -4.40
C GLN A 141 -9.39 -12.03 -3.31
N ILE A 142 -9.88 -12.13 -2.08
CA ILE A 142 -9.11 -12.55 -0.91
C ILE A 142 -9.84 -13.71 -0.20
N ARG A 143 -9.26 -14.23 0.89
CA ARG A 143 -9.91 -15.29 1.65
C ARG A 143 -11.19 -14.75 2.29
N PHE A 144 -12.31 -15.42 2.00
CA PHE A 144 -13.65 -15.13 2.51
C PHE A 144 -14.30 -13.83 2.02
N ASP A 145 -13.68 -13.11 1.07
CA ASP A 145 -14.23 -11.87 0.54
C ASP A 145 -13.79 -11.64 -0.91
N SER A 146 -14.68 -11.10 -1.73
CA SER A 146 -14.50 -10.94 -3.17
C SER A 146 -15.45 -9.90 -3.75
N SER A 147 -14.94 -9.03 -4.62
CA SER A 147 -15.74 -8.08 -5.40
C SER A 147 -15.86 -8.44 -6.88
N ARG A 148 -15.40 -9.64 -7.29
CA ARG A 148 -15.43 -10.10 -8.68
C ARG A 148 -16.86 -10.24 -9.21
N GLY A 149 -17.10 -9.71 -10.41
CA GLY A 149 -18.33 -9.84 -11.18
C GLY A 149 -18.09 -10.44 -12.56
N ARG A 150 -19.10 -10.36 -13.44
CA ARG A 150 -19.00 -10.85 -14.83
C ARG A 150 -18.16 -9.95 -15.73
N GLY A 151 -18.17 -8.63 -15.50
CA GLY A 151 -17.37 -7.67 -16.27
C GLY A 151 -15.94 -7.49 -15.78
N THR A 152 -15.50 -8.25 -14.78
CA THR A 152 -14.17 -8.12 -14.19
C THR A 152 -13.07 -8.49 -15.17
N LYS A 153 -12.21 -7.51 -15.46
CA LYS A 153 -11.03 -7.62 -16.31
C LYS A 153 -9.75 -7.79 -15.51
N VAL A 154 -9.61 -7.04 -14.41
CA VAL A 154 -8.46 -7.11 -13.51
C VAL A 154 -8.91 -7.64 -12.16
N THR A 155 -8.25 -8.68 -11.69
CA THR A 155 -8.45 -9.20 -10.33
C THR A 155 -7.16 -9.09 -9.53
N PHE A 156 -7.16 -8.23 -8.51
CA PHE A 156 -6.13 -8.22 -7.47
C PHE A 156 -6.41 -9.33 -6.46
N MET A 157 -5.45 -10.18 -6.15
CA MET A 157 -5.68 -11.31 -5.24
C MET A 157 -4.46 -11.62 -4.40
N THR A 158 -4.64 -12.35 -3.31
CA THR A 158 -3.48 -12.91 -2.60
C THR A 158 -2.93 -14.13 -3.33
N GLU A 159 -1.64 -14.39 -3.16
CA GLU A 159 -0.97 -15.57 -3.73
C GLU A 159 -1.67 -16.88 -3.38
N GLY A 160 -2.12 -17.01 -2.12
CA GLY A 160 -2.88 -18.19 -1.67
C GLY A 160 -4.22 -18.39 -2.39
N ILE A 161 -4.86 -17.33 -2.89
CA ILE A 161 -6.08 -17.45 -3.70
C ILE A 161 -5.74 -18.00 -5.09
N LEU A 162 -4.66 -17.53 -5.72
CA LEU A 162 -4.21 -18.05 -7.00
C LEU A 162 -3.77 -19.52 -6.89
N LEU A 163 -3.04 -19.88 -5.82
CA LEU A 163 -2.66 -21.27 -5.53
C LEU A 163 -3.88 -22.18 -5.35
N ARG A 164 -4.92 -21.71 -4.63
CA ARG A 164 -6.18 -22.46 -4.53
C ARG A 164 -6.86 -22.61 -5.88
N ARG A 165 -6.79 -21.61 -6.76
CA ARG A 165 -7.36 -21.70 -8.11
C ARG A 165 -6.62 -22.76 -8.93
N LEU A 166 -5.28 -22.79 -8.86
CA LEU A 166 -4.45 -23.81 -9.50
C LEU A 166 -4.82 -25.24 -9.10
N ALA A 167 -5.20 -25.46 -7.84
CA ALA A 167 -5.62 -26.79 -7.39
C ALA A 167 -6.93 -27.26 -8.06
N GLY A 168 -7.81 -26.34 -8.48
CA GLY A 168 -9.07 -26.67 -9.15
C GLY A 168 -9.03 -26.52 -10.68
N ASP A 169 -8.18 -25.63 -11.20
CA ASP A 169 -7.95 -25.38 -12.62
C ASP A 169 -6.44 -25.26 -12.86
N PRO A 170 -5.74 -26.39 -13.07
CA PRO A 170 -4.27 -26.43 -13.22
C PRO A 170 -3.75 -25.57 -14.38
N ASP A 171 -4.60 -25.34 -15.39
CA ASP A 171 -4.28 -24.55 -16.57
C ASP A 171 -4.56 -23.05 -16.39
N LEU A 172 -5.18 -22.61 -15.29
CA LEU A 172 -5.58 -21.21 -15.09
C LEU A 172 -6.26 -20.58 -16.33
N ARG A 173 -7.24 -21.29 -16.90
CA ARG A 173 -7.96 -20.92 -18.13
C ARG A 173 -8.72 -19.60 -18.01
N ASP A 174 -9.02 -19.19 -16.78
CA ASP A 174 -9.66 -17.92 -16.49
C ASP A 174 -8.74 -16.71 -16.57
N PHE A 175 -7.47 -16.88 -16.94
CA PHE A 175 -6.52 -15.78 -17.08
C PHE A 175 -5.76 -15.82 -18.41
N ASP A 176 -5.59 -14.64 -19.01
CA ASP A 176 -4.76 -14.40 -20.19
C ASP A 176 -3.39 -13.80 -19.82
N CYS A 177 -3.34 -13.06 -18.70
CA CYS A 177 -2.13 -12.49 -18.13
C CYS A 177 -2.09 -12.67 -16.61
N ILE A 178 -0.95 -13.13 -16.10
CA ILE A 178 -0.70 -13.24 -14.66
C ILE A 178 0.47 -12.34 -14.30
N VAL A 179 0.24 -11.45 -13.33
CA VAL A 179 1.24 -10.56 -12.77
C VAL A 179 1.57 -11.03 -11.37
N LEU A 180 2.81 -11.46 -11.16
CA LEU A 180 3.34 -11.67 -9.81
C LEU A 180 4.03 -10.40 -9.34
N ASP A 181 3.36 -9.65 -8.46
CA ASP A 181 3.96 -8.47 -7.85
C ASP A 181 4.85 -8.82 -6.66
N GLU A 182 5.81 -7.94 -6.37
CA GLU A 182 6.66 -8.00 -5.18
C GLU A 182 7.43 -9.32 -5.02
N VAL A 183 7.87 -9.92 -6.14
CA VAL A 183 8.56 -11.22 -6.10
C VAL A 183 9.85 -11.20 -5.26
N HIS A 184 10.39 -10.00 -5.02
CA HIS A 184 11.58 -9.76 -4.21
C HIS A 184 11.39 -10.01 -2.71
N GLU A 185 10.16 -10.06 -2.20
CA GLU A 185 9.92 -10.37 -0.78
C GLU A 185 10.14 -11.86 -0.46
N ARG A 186 10.28 -12.71 -1.49
CA ARG A 186 10.61 -14.15 -1.35
C ARG A 186 9.68 -14.90 -0.39
N HIS A 187 8.38 -14.60 -0.42
CA HIS A 187 7.41 -15.38 0.32
C HIS A 187 7.37 -16.82 -0.22
N LEU A 188 7.19 -17.79 0.67
CA LEU A 188 7.10 -19.21 0.30
C LEU A 188 6.00 -19.46 -0.76
N SER A 189 4.88 -18.73 -0.66
CA SER A 189 3.78 -18.84 -1.61
C SER A 189 4.14 -18.29 -2.99
N THR A 190 4.86 -17.17 -3.08
CA THR A 190 5.39 -16.65 -4.35
C THR A 190 6.38 -17.61 -5.00
N ASP A 191 7.34 -18.12 -4.23
CA ASP A 191 8.37 -19.05 -4.75
C ASP A 191 7.72 -20.34 -5.27
N PHE A 192 6.67 -20.84 -4.59
CA PHE A 192 5.90 -21.99 -5.06
C PHE A 192 5.08 -21.66 -6.32
N LEU A 193 4.44 -20.48 -6.38
CA LEU A 193 3.74 -20.02 -7.58
C LEU A 193 4.68 -19.90 -8.79
N LEU A 194 5.89 -19.37 -8.61
CA LEU A 194 6.90 -19.27 -9.65
C LEU A 194 7.24 -20.65 -10.25
N ALA A 195 7.40 -21.66 -9.39
CA ALA A 195 7.65 -23.03 -9.82
C ALA A 195 6.50 -23.62 -10.65
N LEU A 196 5.26 -23.43 -10.20
CA LEU A 196 4.08 -23.91 -10.92
C LEU A 196 3.87 -23.15 -12.24
N LEU A 197 4.00 -21.83 -12.24
CA LEU A 197 3.86 -21.01 -13.45
C LEU A 197 4.89 -21.36 -14.51
N ARG A 198 6.13 -21.70 -14.12
CA ARG A 198 7.14 -22.17 -15.07
C ARG A 198 6.67 -23.42 -15.83
N ALA A 199 5.99 -24.35 -15.15
CA ALA A 199 5.41 -25.52 -15.81
C ALA A 199 4.24 -25.15 -16.73
N ILE A 200 3.36 -24.25 -16.29
CA ILE A 200 2.16 -23.83 -17.04
C ILE A 200 2.52 -23.05 -18.29
N VAL A 201 3.51 -22.17 -18.21
CA VAL A 201 4.03 -21.39 -19.35
C VAL A 201 4.44 -22.32 -20.49
N MET A 202 5.05 -23.49 -20.19
CA MET A 202 5.39 -24.49 -21.21
C MET A 202 4.17 -25.15 -21.87
N GLN A 203 3.04 -25.23 -21.17
CA GLN A 203 1.81 -25.87 -21.65
C GLN A 203 0.83 -24.90 -22.29
N ARG A 204 0.91 -23.61 -21.96
CA ARG A 204 0.00 -22.56 -22.44
C ARG A 204 0.73 -21.43 -23.15
N PRO A 205 1.12 -21.59 -24.42
CA PRO A 205 1.85 -20.57 -25.18
C PRO A 205 1.15 -19.19 -25.25
N ALA A 206 -0.18 -19.18 -25.12
CA ALA A 206 -0.98 -17.95 -25.13
C ALA A 206 -0.96 -17.16 -23.81
N LEU A 207 -0.67 -17.82 -22.67
CA LEU A 207 -0.64 -17.18 -21.36
C LEU A 207 0.57 -16.24 -21.26
N ARG A 208 0.36 -15.00 -20.81
CA ARG A 208 1.44 -14.07 -20.51
C ARG A 208 1.71 -13.97 -19.01
N VAL A 209 2.97 -13.80 -18.65
CA VAL A 209 3.39 -13.65 -17.24
C VAL A 209 4.31 -12.43 -17.08
N VAL A 210 4.01 -11.61 -16.08
CA VAL A 210 4.86 -10.48 -15.69
C VAL A 210 5.34 -10.69 -14.26
N LEU A 211 6.65 -10.62 -14.04
CA LEU A 211 7.23 -10.63 -12.70
C LEU A 211 7.64 -9.20 -12.34
N MET A 212 7.08 -8.63 -11.28
CA MET A 212 7.43 -7.28 -10.82
C MET A 212 8.32 -7.32 -9.58
N SER A 213 9.43 -6.58 -9.61
CA SER A 213 10.39 -6.50 -8.51
C SER A 213 10.86 -5.07 -8.28
N ALA A 214 11.03 -4.70 -7.01
CA ALA A 214 11.62 -3.43 -6.61
C ALA A 214 13.15 -3.46 -6.47
N THR A 215 13.79 -4.63 -6.54
CA THR A 215 15.20 -4.80 -6.15
C THR A 215 16.11 -5.28 -7.27
N ILE A 216 17.43 -5.20 -7.02
CA ILE A 216 18.52 -5.39 -7.98
C ILE A 216 18.65 -6.82 -8.51
N ASN A 217 18.21 -7.86 -7.78
CA ASN A 217 18.44 -9.26 -8.17
C ASN A 217 17.40 -9.78 -9.19
N VAL A 218 17.08 -8.99 -10.21
CA VAL A 218 16.14 -9.35 -11.27
C VAL A 218 16.70 -10.39 -12.25
N SER A 219 18.02 -10.49 -12.35
CA SER A 219 18.70 -11.47 -13.21
C SER A 219 18.40 -12.92 -12.81
N ALA A 220 18.21 -13.20 -11.51
CA ALA A 220 17.86 -14.54 -11.05
C ALA A 220 16.50 -15.00 -11.60
N TYR A 221 15.49 -14.13 -11.59
CA TYR A 221 14.17 -14.42 -12.15
C TYR A 221 14.23 -14.56 -13.68
N SER A 222 14.98 -13.68 -14.35
CA SER A 222 15.17 -13.78 -15.80
C SER A 222 15.78 -15.14 -16.19
N ASN A 223 16.88 -15.52 -15.54
CA ASN A 223 17.56 -16.79 -15.79
C ASN A 223 16.68 -18.01 -15.45
N TYR A 224 15.89 -17.94 -14.39
CA TYR A 224 14.97 -19.01 -14.00
C TYR A 224 13.94 -19.34 -15.11
N PHE A 225 13.48 -18.33 -15.84
CA PHE A 225 12.59 -18.47 -17.01
C PHE A 225 13.34 -18.56 -18.35
N GLY A 226 14.66 -18.80 -18.34
CA GLY A 226 15.45 -19.03 -19.56
C GLY A 226 16.01 -17.77 -20.22
N GLY A 227 16.31 -16.72 -19.45
CA GLY A 227 16.92 -15.49 -19.94
C GLY A 227 15.90 -14.51 -20.55
N VAL A 228 14.72 -14.42 -19.94
CA VAL A 228 13.62 -13.55 -20.42
C VAL A 228 13.97 -12.07 -20.30
N PRO A 229 13.39 -11.19 -21.15
CA PRO A 229 13.71 -9.76 -21.13
C PRO A 229 13.42 -9.12 -19.78
N ILE A 230 14.32 -8.23 -19.37
CA ILE A 230 14.20 -7.39 -18.18
C ILE A 230 13.96 -5.96 -18.63
N ILE A 231 12.85 -5.38 -18.20
CA ILE A 231 12.54 -3.95 -18.40
C ILE A 231 12.79 -3.24 -17.08
N SER A 232 13.73 -2.30 -17.07
CA SER A 232 14.07 -1.52 -15.88
C SER A 232 13.47 -0.11 -15.97
N VAL A 233 12.64 0.22 -14.99
CA VAL A 233 12.03 1.53 -14.80
C VAL A 233 12.83 2.28 -13.73
N PRO A 234 13.37 3.47 -14.03
CA PRO A 234 14.11 4.25 -13.03
C PRO A 234 13.17 4.72 -11.91
N GLY A 235 13.65 4.71 -10.67
CA GLY A 235 12.94 5.30 -9.55
C GLY A 235 12.93 6.82 -9.57
N ARG A 236 11.96 7.41 -8.85
CA ARG A 236 12.04 8.80 -8.38
C ARG A 236 12.22 8.77 -6.87
N LEU A 237 13.45 8.85 -6.41
CA LEU A 237 13.71 9.15 -5.01
C LEU A 237 13.58 10.66 -4.82
N HIS A 238 12.53 11.10 -4.13
CA HIS A 238 12.59 12.41 -3.50
C HIS A 238 13.75 12.39 -2.48
N PRO A 239 14.54 13.46 -2.34
CA PRO A 239 15.65 13.47 -1.39
C PRO A 239 15.10 13.25 0.02
N ILE A 240 15.53 12.16 0.66
CA ILE A 240 15.17 11.79 2.03
C ILE A 240 16.29 12.29 2.95
N ASN A 241 15.93 13.09 3.95
CA ASN A 241 16.87 13.46 5.02
C ASN A 241 16.78 12.44 6.15
N VAL A 242 17.89 11.74 6.43
CA VAL A 242 17.96 10.71 7.46
C VAL A 242 18.48 11.34 8.75
N MET A 243 17.70 11.22 9.83
CA MET A 243 18.06 11.69 11.17
C MET A 243 18.09 10.50 12.13
N TYR A 244 19.20 10.33 12.84
CA TYR A 244 19.33 9.30 13.88
C TYR A 244 19.00 9.89 15.25
N LEU A 245 18.05 9.28 15.95
CA LEU A 245 17.64 9.65 17.30
C LEU A 245 18.01 8.51 18.26
N PRO A 246 19.22 8.53 18.85
CA PRO A 246 19.62 7.49 19.79
C PRO A 246 18.72 7.51 21.02
N PRO A 247 18.38 6.35 21.62
CA PRO A 247 17.64 6.32 22.87
C PRO A 247 18.43 7.06 23.96
N PRO A 248 17.74 7.77 24.88
CA PRO A 248 18.42 8.46 25.97
C PRO A 248 19.24 7.46 26.79
N PRO A 249 20.44 7.84 27.26
CA PRO A 249 21.29 6.94 28.03
C PRO A 249 20.55 6.44 29.28
N ASN A 250 20.50 5.11 29.45
CA ASN A 250 19.83 4.47 30.57
C ASN A 250 20.45 4.98 31.90
N PRO A 251 19.67 5.58 32.82
CA PRO A 251 20.18 6.03 34.12
C PRO A 251 20.62 4.87 35.03
N SER A 252 20.31 3.62 34.67
CA SER A 252 20.71 2.41 35.38
C SER A 252 22.13 1.92 35.07
N CYS A 253 22.84 2.52 34.11
CA CYS A 253 24.26 2.28 33.87
C CYS A 253 25.13 3.30 34.61
N GLY A 254 24.77 3.62 35.86
CA GLY A 254 25.63 4.36 36.79
C GLY A 254 26.75 3.45 37.29
N GLY A 255 27.92 3.54 36.66
CA GLY A 255 29.14 2.89 37.12
C GLY A 255 29.44 3.25 38.57
N ARG A 256 29.28 2.29 39.49
CA ARG A 256 29.97 2.32 40.78
C ARG A 256 31.38 1.83 40.56
N GLY A 257 32.34 2.73 40.74
CA GLY A 257 33.76 2.42 40.67
C GLY A 257 34.61 3.67 40.76
N ARG A 258 34.51 4.43 41.86
CA ARG A 258 35.60 5.32 42.29
C ARG A 258 36.67 4.43 42.93
N GLY A 259 37.92 4.55 42.49
CA GLY A 259 39.06 3.91 43.13
C GLY A 259 40.32 3.88 42.26
N SER A 260 41.02 5.01 42.23
CA SER A 260 42.47 5.18 42.01
C SER A 260 43.30 3.97 41.59
N PHE A 261 43.98 4.06 40.44
CA PHE A 261 45.39 3.69 40.33
C PHE A 261 46.04 4.54 39.23
N ALA A 262 46.99 5.37 39.65
CA ALA A 262 47.97 5.99 38.80
C ALA A 262 49.08 4.97 38.50
N GLY A 263 49.60 4.97 37.27
CA GLY A 263 50.72 4.14 36.85
C GLY A 263 50.97 4.29 35.36
N GLU A 264 52.02 5.03 35.01
CA GLU A 264 52.53 5.25 33.66
C GLU A 264 53.07 3.97 33.00
N GLY A 265 53.05 3.95 31.66
CA GLY A 265 54.08 3.27 30.85
C GLY A 265 53.61 2.10 29.97
N GLY A 266 53.94 2.20 28.68
CA GLY A 266 54.20 1.02 27.83
C GLY A 266 53.16 0.72 26.75
N GLY A 267 53.55 0.93 25.49
CA GLY A 267 52.78 0.53 24.32
C GLY A 267 52.68 -0.99 24.15
N GLY A 268 51.64 -1.43 23.44
CA GLY A 268 51.45 -2.82 23.06
C GLY A 268 50.07 -3.06 22.46
N ALA A 269 50.03 -3.32 21.16
CA ALA A 269 48.84 -3.81 20.46
C ALA A 269 48.43 -5.18 21.03
N GLY A 270 47.29 -5.24 21.72
CA GLY A 270 46.74 -6.46 22.30
C GLY A 270 45.46 -6.88 21.61
N LYS A 271 45.55 -7.93 20.77
CA LYS A 271 44.42 -8.74 20.29
C LYS A 271 43.56 -9.16 21.49
N ARG A 272 42.33 -8.65 21.61
CA ARG A 272 41.34 -9.27 22.51
C ARG A 272 40.76 -10.47 21.80
N SER A 273 41.05 -11.64 22.35
CA SER A 273 40.63 -12.95 21.88
C SER A 273 39.11 -13.09 21.99
N ARG A 274 38.57 -13.81 21.01
CA ARG A 274 37.15 -14.09 20.76
C ARG A 274 36.49 -14.99 21.84
N GLU A 275 37.21 -15.30 22.92
CA GLU A 275 36.81 -16.24 23.96
C GLU A 275 36.06 -15.59 25.13
N GLU A 276 36.35 -14.33 25.48
CA GLU A 276 35.61 -13.63 26.57
C GLU A 276 34.17 -13.24 26.17
N ALA A 277 33.87 -13.23 24.87
CA ALA A 277 32.51 -13.02 24.37
C ALA A 277 31.63 -14.27 24.57
N ASN A 278 32.23 -15.46 24.66
CA ASN A 278 31.50 -16.73 24.64
C ASN A 278 31.08 -17.22 26.04
N GLU A 279 31.72 -16.72 27.11
CA GLU A 279 31.36 -17.08 28.49
C GLU A 279 30.06 -16.42 28.99
N ARG A 280 29.57 -15.40 28.29
CA ARG A 280 28.27 -14.76 28.60
C ARG A 280 27.06 -15.51 28.02
N VAL A 281 27.29 -16.54 27.21
CA VAL A 281 26.23 -17.34 26.57
C VAL A 281 25.76 -18.50 27.45
N ALA A 282 26.49 -18.84 28.51
CA ALA A 282 26.23 -20.03 29.33
C ALA A 282 25.34 -19.82 30.58
N LYS A 283 24.58 -18.73 30.67
CA LYS A 283 23.57 -18.56 31.73
C LYS A 283 22.22 -18.21 31.10
N GLY A 284 21.29 -19.17 31.18
CA GLY A 284 19.93 -19.12 30.66
C GLY A 284 19.05 -18.04 31.31
N GLY A 285 19.37 -16.77 31.05
CA GLY A 285 18.44 -15.67 31.22
C GLY A 285 17.58 -15.56 29.98
N ARG A 286 16.26 -15.74 30.12
CA ARG A 286 15.29 -15.18 29.18
C ARG A 286 15.71 -13.73 28.93
N ARG A 287 16.13 -13.38 27.70
CA ARG A 287 16.28 -11.97 27.33
C ARG A 287 14.90 -11.34 27.51
N THR A 288 14.71 -10.58 28.58
CA THR A 288 13.56 -9.70 28.71
C THR A 288 13.65 -8.74 27.53
N ILE A 289 12.75 -8.90 26.56
CA ILE A 289 12.63 -7.96 25.45
C ILE A 289 12.33 -6.60 26.10
N GLU A 290 13.29 -5.68 26.03
CA GLU A 290 13.15 -4.36 26.60
C GLU A 290 11.95 -3.69 25.92
N ARG A 291 10.88 -3.42 26.67
CA ARG A 291 9.66 -2.81 26.13
C ARG A 291 10.00 -1.49 25.43
N ILE A 292 9.33 -1.22 24.33
CA ILE A 292 9.56 0.01 23.59
C ILE A 292 9.18 1.23 24.44
N ALA A 293 10.06 2.23 24.51
CA ALA A 293 9.76 3.48 25.19
C ALA A 293 8.91 4.38 24.25
N PRO A 294 7.74 4.88 24.67
CA PRO A 294 6.89 5.71 23.81
C PRO A 294 7.36 7.16 23.67
N GLU A 295 8.12 7.67 24.64
CA GLU A 295 8.52 9.09 24.71
C GLU A 295 9.25 9.63 23.46
N PRO A 296 10.18 8.89 22.81
CA PRO A 296 10.80 9.34 21.56
C PRO A 296 9.79 9.64 20.45
N TYR A 297 8.71 8.86 20.35
CA TYR A 297 7.69 9.03 19.32
C TYR A 297 6.82 10.26 19.58
N VAL A 298 6.48 10.53 20.85
CA VAL A 298 5.79 11.76 21.26
C VAL A 298 6.65 12.98 20.91
N ASN A 299 7.96 12.91 21.17
CA ASN A 299 8.90 13.99 20.85
C ASN A 299 8.98 14.28 19.35
N VAL A 300 8.89 13.26 18.50
CA VAL A 300 8.80 13.44 17.04
C VAL A 300 7.54 14.23 16.67
N LEU A 301 6.36 13.85 17.18
CA LEU A 301 5.12 14.60 16.89
C LEU A 301 5.21 16.05 17.36
N ARG A 302 5.74 16.27 18.56
CA ARG A 302 5.95 17.61 19.13
C ARG A 302 6.86 18.47 18.27
N ARG A 303 7.95 17.88 17.76
CA ARG A 303 8.87 18.55 16.84
C ARG A 303 8.19 18.92 15.53
N ILE A 304 7.45 17.99 14.92
CA ILE A 304 6.67 18.26 13.68
C ILE A 304 5.65 19.38 13.90
N ASP A 305 4.97 19.39 15.05
CA ASP A 305 4.00 20.43 15.36
C ASP A 305 4.62 21.83 15.53
N THR A 306 5.90 21.88 15.90
CA THR A 306 6.67 23.12 16.08
C THR A 306 7.29 23.59 14.76
N GLU A 307 7.85 22.67 13.97
CA GLU A 307 8.61 23.00 12.75
C GLU A 307 7.73 23.07 11.49
N VAL A 308 6.57 22.41 11.47
CA VAL A 308 5.71 22.30 10.28
C VAL A 308 4.39 23.04 10.48
N SER A 309 4.13 24.00 9.60
CA SER A 309 2.93 24.83 9.62
C SER A 309 1.64 23.99 9.50
N ARG A 310 0.56 24.41 10.17
CA ARG A 310 -0.72 23.66 10.18
C ARG A 310 -1.35 23.46 8.80
N GLY A 311 -1.06 24.35 7.85
CA GLY A 311 -1.55 24.26 6.47
C GLY A 311 -0.78 23.25 5.62
N GLU A 312 0.38 22.79 6.08
CA GLU A 312 1.21 21.83 5.36
C GLU A 312 0.89 20.38 5.75
N ARG A 313 0.90 19.51 4.74
CA ARG A 313 0.88 18.05 4.92
C ARG A 313 2.10 17.58 5.71
N GLY A 314 1.91 16.52 6.49
CA GLY A 314 2.93 16.04 7.42
C GLY A 314 2.55 14.74 8.12
N ASP A 315 1.84 13.83 7.44
CA ASP A 315 1.47 12.56 8.08
C ASP A 315 2.73 11.73 8.38
N VAL A 316 2.64 10.96 9.46
CA VAL A 316 3.76 10.19 10.02
C VAL A 316 3.45 8.70 9.90
N LEU A 317 4.40 7.93 9.37
CA LEU A 317 4.38 6.47 9.41
C LEU A 317 5.46 5.98 10.39
N VAL A 318 5.08 5.15 11.35
CA VAL A 318 5.98 4.60 12.38
C VAL A 318 6.07 3.09 12.22
N PHE A 319 7.28 2.56 12.07
CA PHE A 319 7.55 1.13 12.01
C PHE A 319 7.91 0.57 13.39
N LEU A 320 7.10 -0.37 13.87
CA LEU A 320 7.18 -1.02 15.19
C LEU A 320 7.20 -2.54 15.04
N SER A 321 7.69 -3.25 16.07
CA SER A 321 7.94 -4.69 15.95
C SER A 321 6.67 -5.56 15.98
N GLY A 322 5.57 -5.05 16.54
CA GLY A 322 4.31 -5.80 16.68
C GLY A 322 3.24 -5.06 17.46
N MET A 323 2.11 -5.74 17.69
CA MET A 323 0.91 -5.14 18.30
C MET A 323 1.12 -4.58 19.73
N ASP A 324 1.95 -5.21 20.54
CA ASP A 324 2.24 -4.73 21.90
C ASP A 324 2.96 -3.39 21.87
N ASP A 325 3.98 -3.26 21.02
CA ASP A 325 4.72 -2.01 20.80
C ASP A 325 3.80 -0.93 20.19
N ILE A 326 2.99 -1.32 19.20
CA ILE A 326 1.97 -0.44 18.60
C ILE A 326 1.03 0.10 19.67
N SER A 327 0.54 -0.74 20.58
CA SER A 327 -0.39 -0.31 21.62
C SER A 327 0.27 0.62 22.62
N ALA A 328 1.47 0.28 23.11
CA ALA A 328 2.21 1.11 24.06
C ALA A 328 2.53 2.52 23.50
N VAL A 329 2.90 2.61 22.22
CA VAL A 329 3.14 3.89 21.56
C VAL A 329 1.82 4.62 21.31
N ALA A 330 0.78 3.92 20.85
CA ALA A 330 -0.53 4.53 20.58
C ALA A 330 -1.10 5.23 21.79
N ASP A 331 -1.11 4.58 22.96
CA ASP A 331 -1.71 5.14 24.18
C ASP A 331 -1.07 6.50 24.53
N ALA A 332 0.25 6.61 24.42
CA ALA A 332 0.98 7.86 24.67
C ALA A 332 0.73 8.92 23.59
N LEU A 333 0.63 8.52 22.32
CA LEU A 333 0.33 9.44 21.23
C LEU A 333 -1.12 9.94 21.26
N GLU A 334 -2.05 9.10 21.70
CA GLU A 334 -3.47 9.44 21.88
C GLU A 334 -3.65 10.49 22.98
N GLU A 335 -2.91 10.38 24.08
CA GLU A 335 -2.88 11.41 25.13
C GLU A 335 -2.38 12.76 24.59
N TYR A 336 -1.29 12.75 23.82
CA TYR A 336 -0.76 13.96 23.18
C TYR A 336 -1.73 14.53 22.12
N ALA A 337 -2.39 13.66 21.35
CA ALA A 337 -3.38 14.03 20.34
C ALA A 337 -4.62 14.67 20.98
N ALA A 338 -5.07 14.17 22.13
CA ALA A 338 -6.21 14.74 22.88
C ALA A 338 -5.92 16.18 23.35
N GLN A 339 -4.67 16.46 23.74
CA GLN A 339 -4.25 17.79 24.17
C GLN A 339 -4.12 18.78 23.00
N THR A 340 -3.51 18.35 21.90
CA THR A 340 -3.20 19.23 20.76
C THR A 340 -4.35 19.36 19.76
N LYS A 341 -5.18 18.31 19.62
CA LYS A 341 -6.19 18.13 18.58
C LYS A 341 -5.64 18.23 17.15
N ARG A 342 -4.35 17.96 16.98
CA ARG A 342 -3.63 18.05 15.69
C ARG A 342 -3.40 16.70 15.02
N TRP A 343 -3.68 15.61 15.72
CA TRP A 343 -3.31 14.26 15.30
C TRP A 343 -4.49 13.29 15.37
N VAL A 344 -4.58 12.40 14.40
CA VAL A 344 -5.37 11.16 14.46
C VAL A 344 -4.39 10.00 14.54
N VAL A 345 -4.47 9.21 15.60
CA VAL A 345 -3.65 8.02 15.80
C VAL A 345 -4.35 6.82 15.17
N LEU A 346 -3.67 6.12 14.28
CA LEU A 346 -4.19 4.96 13.56
C LEU A 346 -3.22 3.78 13.71
N LYS A 347 -3.76 2.58 13.94
CA LYS A 347 -3.01 1.34 14.06
C LYS A 347 -3.12 0.57 12.74
N LEU A 348 -2.02 -0.04 12.30
CA LEU A 348 -1.98 -0.83 11.08
C LEU A 348 -1.20 -2.13 11.31
N HIS A 349 -1.93 -3.18 11.64
CA HIS A 349 -1.39 -4.50 11.96
C HIS A 349 -2.24 -5.60 11.33
N SER A 350 -1.62 -6.72 10.97
CA SER A 350 -2.26 -7.83 10.24
C SER A 350 -3.41 -8.51 10.99
N SER A 351 -3.46 -8.39 12.33
CA SER A 351 -4.52 -8.93 13.18
C SER A 351 -5.75 -8.02 13.30
N LEU A 352 -5.69 -6.78 12.83
CA LEU A 352 -6.82 -5.86 12.88
C LEU A 352 -7.91 -6.27 11.89
N ALA A 353 -9.16 -5.91 12.17
CA ALA A 353 -10.24 -6.05 11.22
C ALA A 353 -9.93 -5.25 9.94
N MET A 354 -10.49 -5.68 8.80
CA MET A 354 -10.24 -5.01 7.52
C MET A 354 -10.72 -3.56 7.54
N GLU A 355 -11.87 -3.29 8.16
CA GLU A 355 -12.42 -1.95 8.32
C GLU A 355 -11.45 -1.01 9.05
N ASP A 356 -10.78 -1.50 10.11
CA ASP A 356 -9.79 -0.71 10.85
C ASP A 356 -8.50 -0.48 10.05
N GLN A 357 -8.04 -1.49 9.31
CA GLN A 357 -6.89 -1.34 8.42
C GLN A 357 -7.17 -0.32 7.32
N ASP A 358 -8.41 -0.25 6.84
CA ASP A 358 -8.81 0.64 5.75
C ASP A 358 -8.80 2.12 6.13
N ARG A 359 -8.99 2.44 7.41
CA ARG A 359 -9.00 3.82 7.92
C ARG A 359 -7.71 4.59 7.64
N VAL A 360 -6.59 3.90 7.43
CA VAL A 360 -5.31 4.55 7.11
C VAL A 360 -5.31 5.26 5.76
N PHE A 361 -6.21 4.85 4.85
CA PHE A 361 -6.35 5.45 3.52
C PHE A 361 -7.26 6.69 3.51
N ASP A 362 -8.02 6.93 4.57
CA ASP A 362 -8.90 8.08 4.67
C ASP A 362 -8.11 9.39 4.73
N VAL A 363 -8.71 10.45 4.19
CA VAL A 363 -8.15 11.81 4.24
C VAL A 363 -8.51 12.43 5.59
N ALA A 364 -7.50 12.88 6.33
CA ALA A 364 -7.73 13.60 7.58
C ALA A 364 -8.39 14.97 7.34
N GLU A 365 -9.10 15.46 8.35
CA GLU A 365 -9.70 16.79 8.33
C GLU A 365 -8.66 17.91 8.15
N ALA A 366 -9.09 19.04 7.58
CA ALA A 366 -8.18 20.16 7.34
C ALA A 366 -7.54 20.67 8.64
N GLY A 367 -6.21 20.71 8.67
CA GLY A 367 -5.43 21.11 9.85
C GLY A 367 -5.11 19.98 10.84
N VAL A 368 -5.54 18.75 10.54
CA VAL A 368 -5.25 17.54 11.31
C VAL A 368 -4.36 16.60 10.49
N ARG A 369 -3.40 15.95 11.14
CA ARG A 369 -2.46 14.99 10.53
C ARG A 369 -2.71 13.58 11.04
N LYS A 370 -2.31 12.57 10.26
CA LYS A 370 -2.33 11.17 10.68
C LYS A 370 -0.98 10.75 11.24
N VAL A 371 -0.99 9.98 12.32
CA VAL A 371 0.15 9.15 12.71
C VAL A 371 -0.27 7.69 12.64
N ILE A 372 0.39 6.93 11.77
CA ILE A 372 0.07 5.53 11.48
C ILE A 372 1.15 4.66 12.10
N LEU A 373 0.77 3.83 13.05
CA LEU A 373 1.63 2.90 13.78
C LEU A 373 1.51 1.52 13.13
N SER A 374 2.57 1.07 12.47
CA SER A 374 2.55 -0.12 11.64
C SER A 374 3.71 -1.07 11.91
N THR A 375 3.54 -2.34 11.55
CA THR A 375 4.66 -3.26 11.35
C THR A 375 5.18 -3.15 9.91
N ASN A 376 6.01 -4.10 9.48
CA ASN A 376 6.39 -4.30 8.09
C ASN A 376 5.21 -4.53 7.10
N ILE A 377 3.95 -4.51 7.55
CA ILE A 377 2.79 -4.59 6.67
C ILE A 377 2.67 -3.36 5.74
N ALA A 378 3.21 -2.21 6.17
CA ALA A 378 3.23 -0.97 5.38
C ALA A 378 4.55 -0.72 4.65
N GLU A 379 5.52 -1.63 4.75
CA GLU A 379 6.85 -1.45 4.17
C GLU A 379 6.81 -1.52 2.64
N THR A 380 6.03 -2.46 2.11
CA THR A 380 5.89 -2.73 0.68
C THR A 380 4.42 -2.79 0.28
N SER A 381 4.15 -2.44 -0.99
CA SER A 381 2.85 -2.60 -1.66
C SER A 381 1.63 -1.89 -1.05
N VAL A 382 1.79 -1.15 0.05
CA VAL A 382 0.76 -0.29 0.63
C VAL A 382 1.16 1.16 0.39
N THR A 383 0.41 1.86 -0.47
CA THR A 383 0.64 3.28 -0.72
C THR A 383 -0.32 4.10 0.13
N ILE A 384 0.21 4.79 1.13
CA ILE A 384 -0.56 5.71 1.98
C ILE A 384 -0.24 7.14 1.52
N ASP A 385 -1.23 7.81 0.96
CA ASP A 385 -1.09 9.18 0.52
C ASP A 385 -0.90 10.12 1.71
N GLY A 386 0.01 11.10 1.57
CA GLY A 386 0.22 12.16 2.57
C GLY A 386 1.37 11.94 3.55
N ILE A 387 1.97 10.74 3.58
CA ILE A 387 3.16 10.46 4.40
C ILE A 387 4.31 11.37 3.99
N ARG A 388 4.83 12.14 4.96
CA ARG A 388 6.01 13.01 4.80
C ARG A 388 7.15 12.60 5.73
N PHE A 389 6.80 12.00 6.88
CA PHE A 389 7.76 11.58 7.88
C PHE A 389 7.65 10.08 8.11
N VAL A 390 8.80 9.40 8.16
CA VAL A 390 8.89 7.98 8.51
C VAL A 390 9.76 7.88 9.75
N VAL A 391 9.28 7.15 10.76
CA VAL A 391 10.00 6.86 12.00
C VAL A 391 10.21 5.36 12.07
N ASP A 392 11.46 4.92 12.02
CA ASP A 392 11.81 3.52 12.15
C ASP A 392 12.34 3.24 13.57
N SER A 393 11.71 2.30 14.27
CA SER A 393 12.18 1.84 15.59
C SER A 393 13.47 1.02 15.53
N GLY A 394 13.84 0.53 14.35
CA GLY A 394 14.97 -0.38 14.15
C GLY A 394 14.73 -1.79 14.70
N ARG A 395 13.48 -2.16 15.02
CA ARG A 395 13.10 -3.47 15.57
C ARG A 395 12.12 -4.18 14.65
N CYS A 396 12.44 -5.41 14.27
CA CYS A 396 11.55 -6.29 13.51
C CYS A 396 11.38 -7.65 14.22
N LYS A 397 10.31 -8.38 13.86
CA LYS A 397 10.12 -9.77 14.30
C LYS A 397 10.50 -10.71 13.16
N GLU A 398 11.44 -11.60 13.42
CA GLU A 398 11.84 -12.66 12.50
C GLU A 398 11.54 -14.04 13.10
N MET A 399 11.04 -14.95 12.27
CA MET A 399 10.89 -16.35 12.66
C MET A 399 12.18 -17.08 12.34
N LEU A 400 12.86 -17.59 13.37
CA LEU A 400 14.01 -18.47 13.23
C LEU A 400 13.55 -19.87 13.62
N PHE A 401 13.80 -20.85 12.74
CA PHE A 401 13.58 -22.25 13.02
C PHE A 401 14.91 -22.91 13.36
N ASP A 402 15.03 -23.46 14.57
CA ASP A 402 16.18 -24.25 14.99
C ASP A 402 15.91 -25.73 14.68
N TYR A 403 16.76 -26.33 13.85
CA TYR A 403 16.69 -27.75 13.51
C TYR A 403 17.17 -28.66 14.64
N ALA A 404 17.84 -28.13 15.67
CA ALA A 404 18.32 -28.86 16.82
C ALA A 404 17.31 -28.75 17.99
N GLY A 405 16.23 -29.53 17.92
CA GLY A 405 15.22 -29.63 18.98
C GLY A 405 14.69 -31.05 19.13
#